data_AF-A0A8X7VG79-F1
#
_entry.id   AF-A0A8X7VG79-F1
#
_cell.length_a   1.000
_cell.length_b   1.000
_cell.length_c   1.000
_cell.angle_alpha   90.00
_cell.angle_beta   90.00
_cell.angle_gamma   90.00
#
_symmetry.space_group_name_H-M   'P 1'
#
loop_
_entity.id
_entity.type
_entity.pdbx_description
1 polymer ?
#
loop_
_entity_poly.entity_id
_entity_poly.type
_entity_poly.pdbx_seq_one_letter_code
_entity_poly.pdbx_strand_id
1 'polypeptide(L)'
;MASSSLVRIAIVGDIHGFWSLDEDQKALQLLQPQLVLFTGDYGEENVPLVQSVAALPFPKAVILGNHDAWHTQDLFKKRKGKQNGVQTQLDILGDEHVGYRRMDFPSLKLSVVGGRPFSRGGDQLFREKLLKQRYGVLDMNASAGSICRAALGTPEDHVVLILAHNGPTGLGSQAEDICGKDWSVEGGDYGDPDLEQALRQLKETTELSVPLVVFGHMHKELEGGKGNRKLVVQDSDNEIVYVNGAIVPRVIETNETPVGAAESESGGTVRAFTLVEILDGKIKKVVESWVQVLGSMAKIVDEQTLFEDVT
;
A
#
# COMPACT_ATOMS: atom_id res chain seq x y z
N MET A 1 10.69 23.07 24.17
CA MET A 1 9.58 22.13 23.98
C MET A 1 9.66 21.66 22.54
N ALA A 2 9.83 20.37 22.30
CA ALA A 2 9.78 19.86 20.93
C ALA A 2 8.36 20.11 20.41
N SER A 3 8.25 20.76 19.25
CA SER A 3 6.96 20.91 18.56
C SER A 3 6.43 19.51 18.25
N SER A 4 5.20 19.16 18.66
CA SER A 4 4.62 17.87 18.26
C SER A 4 4.51 17.87 16.74
N SER A 5 4.95 16.80 16.09
CA SER A 5 4.96 16.71 14.63
C SER A 5 3.83 15.81 14.15
N LEU A 6 2.72 16.42 13.73
CA LEU A 6 1.65 15.72 13.03
C LEU A 6 2.13 15.36 11.62
N VAL A 7 2.19 14.08 11.31
CA VAL A 7 2.46 13.55 9.98
C VAL A 7 1.18 12.92 9.42
N ARG A 8 0.72 13.41 8.28
CA ARG A 8 -0.36 12.88 7.47
C ARG A 8 0.22 12.10 6.30
N ILE A 9 -0.20 10.84 6.19
CA ILE A 9 0.17 9.93 5.12
C ILE A 9 -1.07 9.63 4.29
N ALA A 10 -0.94 9.62 2.96
CA ALA A 10 -1.98 9.10 2.08
C ALA A 10 -1.58 7.71 1.58
N ILE A 11 -2.51 6.77 1.63
CA ILE A 11 -2.35 5.40 1.13
C ILE A 11 -3.21 5.27 -0.13
N VAL A 12 -2.59 4.79 -1.20
CA VAL A 12 -3.22 4.47 -2.47
C VAL A 12 -2.99 2.99 -2.74
N GLY A 13 -4.04 2.18 -2.53
CA GLY A 13 -3.97 0.75 -2.77
C GLY A 13 -4.57 0.30 -4.09
N ASP A 14 -4.07 -0.84 -4.56
CA ASP A 14 -4.64 -1.73 -5.59
C ASP A 14 -5.21 -0.97 -6.78
N ILE A 15 -4.32 -0.30 -7.52
CA ILE A 15 -4.70 0.71 -8.50
C ILE A 15 -5.50 0.12 -9.67
N HIS A 16 -5.14 -1.06 -10.18
CA HIS A 16 -5.81 -1.76 -11.28
C HIS A 16 -6.20 -0.86 -12.48
N GLY A 17 -5.33 0.07 -12.87
CA GLY A 17 -5.62 1.03 -13.95
C GLY A 17 -6.40 2.29 -13.52
N PHE A 18 -6.96 2.36 -12.32
CA PHE A 18 -7.71 3.49 -11.77
C PHE A 18 -6.79 4.61 -11.25
N TRP A 19 -5.98 5.17 -12.16
CA TRP A 19 -5.02 6.23 -11.88
C TRP A 19 -4.97 7.28 -12.98
N SER A 20 -4.87 8.54 -12.58
CA SER A 20 -4.55 9.68 -13.45
C SER A 20 -3.63 10.60 -12.68
N LEU A 21 -2.40 10.78 -13.17
CA LEU A 21 -1.44 11.67 -12.51
C LEU A 21 -2.01 13.06 -12.26
N ASP A 22 -2.71 13.64 -13.25
CA ASP A 22 -3.27 14.99 -13.12
C ASP A 22 -4.36 15.06 -12.04
N GLU A 23 -5.31 14.13 -12.03
CA GLU A 23 -6.44 14.19 -11.10
C GLU A 23 -6.08 13.67 -9.70
N ASP A 24 -5.30 12.60 -9.58
CA ASP A 24 -4.80 12.11 -8.29
C ASP A 24 -3.86 13.14 -7.65
N GLN A 25 -3.04 13.86 -8.44
CA GLN A 25 -2.24 14.96 -7.92
C GLN A 25 -3.12 16.08 -7.34
N LYS A 26 -4.20 16.48 -8.02
CA LYS A 26 -5.13 17.51 -7.50
C LYS A 26 -5.79 17.07 -6.20
N ALA A 27 -6.23 15.81 -6.14
CA ALA A 27 -6.80 15.26 -4.92
C ALA A 27 -5.78 15.22 -3.77
N LEU A 28 -4.55 14.75 -4.02
CA LEU A 28 -3.49 14.72 -3.02
C LEU A 28 -3.08 16.14 -2.57
N GLN A 29 -3.07 17.12 -3.46
CA GLN A 29 -2.83 18.53 -3.11
C GLN A 29 -3.88 19.07 -2.14
N LEU A 30 -5.15 18.67 -2.29
CA LEU A 30 -6.21 19.00 -1.33
C LEU A 30 -6.00 18.31 0.03
N LEU A 31 -5.64 17.02 0.03
CA LEU A 31 -5.49 16.22 1.25
C LEU A 31 -4.21 16.58 2.04
N GLN A 32 -3.22 17.20 1.38
CA GLN A 32 -1.94 17.65 1.94
C GLN A 32 -1.16 16.58 2.72
N PRO A 33 -0.95 15.36 2.20
CA PRO A 33 -0.08 14.39 2.85
C PRO A 33 1.38 14.83 2.73
N GLN A 34 2.21 14.51 3.73
CA GLN A 34 3.67 14.65 3.61
C GLN A 34 4.35 13.41 3.00
N LEU A 35 3.64 12.28 2.93
CA LEU A 35 4.12 11.02 2.35
C LEU A 35 2.96 10.25 1.69
N VAL A 36 3.20 9.66 0.53
CA VAL A 36 2.25 8.78 -0.15
C VAL A 36 2.78 7.34 -0.18
N LEU A 37 1.97 6.38 0.25
CA LEU A 37 2.31 4.95 0.23
C LEU A 37 1.47 4.23 -0.82
N PHE A 38 2.12 3.48 -1.71
CA PHE A 38 1.46 2.69 -2.72
C PHE A 38 1.62 1.19 -2.46
N THR A 39 0.51 0.46 -2.35
CA THR A 39 0.52 -0.97 -1.98
C THR A 39 0.64 -1.92 -3.16
N GLY A 40 0.62 -1.41 -4.40
CA GLY A 40 0.86 -2.19 -5.62
C GLY A 40 -0.39 -2.43 -6.46
N ASP A 41 -0.32 -3.50 -7.27
CA ASP A 41 -1.34 -3.91 -8.24
C ASP A 41 -1.74 -2.78 -9.20
N TYR A 42 -0.75 -2.27 -9.93
CA TYR A 42 -0.90 -1.22 -10.93
C TYR A 42 -1.66 -1.69 -12.19
N GLY A 43 -1.63 -2.99 -12.47
CA GLY A 43 -2.41 -3.64 -13.54
C GLY A 43 -1.56 -4.49 -14.48
N GLU A 44 -1.30 -5.75 -14.14
CA GLU A 44 -0.73 -6.75 -15.06
C GLU A 44 0.59 -6.35 -15.73
N GLU A 45 1.51 -5.77 -14.96
CA GLU A 45 2.78 -5.19 -15.44
C GLU A 45 2.62 -3.91 -16.29
N ASN A 46 1.65 -3.05 -15.96
CA ASN A 46 1.39 -1.77 -16.63
C ASN A 46 2.51 -0.74 -16.40
N VAL A 47 3.57 -0.85 -17.19
CA VAL A 47 4.73 0.05 -17.19
C VAL A 47 4.34 1.53 -17.35
N PRO A 48 3.47 1.94 -18.30
CA PRO A 48 3.05 3.35 -18.40
C PRO A 48 2.40 3.89 -17.13
N LEU A 49 1.59 3.08 -16.43
CA LEU A 49 0.98 3.50 -15.18
C LEU A 49 2.02 3.64 -14.07
N VAL A 50 2.96 2.70 -13.93
CA VAL A 50 4.07 2.83 -12.98
C VAL A 50 4.92 4.06 -13.27
N GLN A 51 5.15 4.40 -14.54
CA GLN A 51 5.82 5.65 -14.92
C GLN A 51 5.03 6.89 -14.48
N SER A 52 3.70 6.84 -14.59
CA SER A 52 2.80 7.90 -14.12
C SER A 52 2.86 8.07 -12.59
N VAL A 53 2.91 6.97 -11.83
CA VAL A 53 3.08 6.98 -10.36
C VAL A 53 4.46 7.53 -9.97
N ALA A 54 5.53 7.10 -10.64
CA ALA A 54 6.88 7.60 -10.41
C ALA A 54 6.99 9.12 -10.69
N ALA A 55 6.21 9.64 -11.65
CA ALA A 55 6.17 11.07 -11.97
C ALA A 55 5.43 11.94 -10.95
N LEU A 56 4.68 11.35 -10.00
CA LEU A 56 3.96 12.09 -8.96
C LEU A 56 4.93 12.95 -8.11
N PRO A 57 4.75 14.28 -7.99
CA PRO A 57 5.71 15.14 -7.29
C PRO A 57 5.50 15.19 -5.76
N PHE A 58 5.37 14.02 -5.13
CA PHE A 58 5.23 13.86 -3.68
C PHE A 58 6.29 12.88 -3.17
N PRO A 59 6.81 13.06 -1.93
CA PRO A 59 7.54 12.01 -1.25
C PRO A 59 6.69 10.74 -1.23
N LYS A 60 7.26 9.62 -1.66
CA LYS A 60 6.51 8.37 -1.76
C LYS A 60 7.37 7.14 -1.50
N ALA A 61 6.70 6.08 -1.10
CA ALA A 61 7.25 4.73 -1.09
C ALA A 61 6.27 3.79 -1.80
N VAL A 62 6.82 2.88 -2.58
CA VAL A 62 6.09 2.01 -3.50
C VAL A 62 6.46 0.56 -3.22
N ILE A 63 5.47 -0.34 -3.20
CA ILE A 63 5.70 -1.76 -3.38
C ILE A 63 4.90 -2.27 -4.59
N LEU A 64 5.41 -3.34 -5.22
CA LEU A 64 4.76 -4.02 -6.34
C LEU A 64 3.96 -5.22 -5.81
N GLY A 65 2.74 -5.39 -6.30
CA GLY A 65 1.81 -6.47 -5.98
C GLY A 65 1.86 -7.64 -6.94
N ASN A 66 0.97 -8.64 -6.78
CA ASN A 66 1.00 -9.82 -7.65
C ASN A 66 0.64 -9.50 -9.11
N HIS A 67 -0.23 -8.53 -9.36
CA HIS A 67 -0.57 -8.10 -10.72
C HIS A 67 0.63 -7.41 -11.38
N ASP A 68 1.57 -6.86 -10.63
CA ASP A 68 2.76 -6.21 -11.18
C ASP A 68 3.84 -7.19 -11.65
N ALA A 69 3.63 -8.49 -11.41
CA ALA A 69 4.41 -9.60 -11.95
C ALA A 69 3.50 -10.68 -12.58
N TRP A 70 2.33 -10.30 -13.12
CA TRP A 70 1.29 -11.23 -13.58
C TRP A 70 1.68 -12.15 -14.74
N HIS A 71 2.67 -11.76 -15.54
CA HIS A 71 3.16 -12.56 -16.68
C HIS A 71 4.59 -13.07 -16.47
N THR A 72 5.35 -12.41 -15.62
CA THR A 72 6.77 -12.64 -15.42
C THR A 72 7.02 -13.64 -14.29
N GLN A 73 7.47 -14.82 -14.68
CA GLN A 73 7.93 -15.85 -13.74
C GLN A 73 9.45 -15.87 -13.55
N ASP A 74 10.21 -15.38 -14.53
CA ASP A 74 11.65 -15.54 -14.63
C ASP A 74 12.23 -14.30 -15.33
N LEU A 75 13.09 -13.54 -14.66
CA LEU A 75 13.65 -12.29 -15.19
C LEU A 75 14.59 -12.54 -16.37
N PHE A 76 15.27 -13.70 -16.36
CA PHE A 76 16.28 -14.02 -17.36
C PHE A 76 15.70 -14.68 -18.61
N LYS A 77 14.44 -15.11 -18.58
CA LYS A 77 13.72 -15.56 -19.78
C LYS A 77 13.33 -14.37 -20.65
N LYS A 78 14.22 -14.01 -21.57
CA LYS A 78 13.91 -13.08 -22.66
C LYS A 78 12.84 -13.70 -23.58
N ARG A 79 11.68 -13.05 -23.70
CA ARG A 79 10.86 -13.18 -24.92
C ARG A 79 11.60 -12.38 -26.01
N LYS A 80 11.83 -12.98 -27.19
CA LYS A 80 12.57 -12.32 -28.28
C LYS A 80 12.01 -10.91 -28.52
N GLY A 81 12.84 -9.88 -28.33
CA GLY A 81 12.53 -8.48 -28.67
C GLY A 81 11.68 -7.68 -27.66
N LYS A 82 11.33 -8.20 -26.48
CA LYS A 82 10.56 -7.44 -25.47
C LYS A 82 11.32 -7.35 -24.13
N GLN A 83 11.45 -6.14 -23.59
CA GLN A 83 11.98 -5.93 -22.23
C GLN A 83 11.01 -6.53 -21.20
N ASN A 84 11.56 -7.02 -20.10
CA ASN A 84 10.78 -7.62 -19.02
C ASN A 84 10.01 -6.53 -18.26
N GLY A 85 8.68 -6.65 -18.16
CA GLY A 85 7.82 -5.62 -17.56
C GLY A 85 8.15 -5.37 -16.09
N VAL A 86 8.40 -6.42 -15.31
CA VAL A 86 8.87 -6.30 -13.91
C VAL A 86 10.17 -5.53 -13.83
N GLN A 87 11.17 -5.87 -14.66
CA GLN A 87 12.45 -5.16 -14.64
C GLN A 87 12.28 -3.68 -15.02
N THR A 88 11.49 -3.36 -16.04
CA THR A 88 11.23 -1.97 -16.42
C THR A 88 10.52 -1.19 -15.31
N GLN A 89 9.53 -1.77 -14.64
CA GLN A 89 8.87 -1.13 -13.49
C GLN A 89 9.87 -0.85 -12.35
N LEU A 90 10.73 -1.82 -12.03
CA LEU A 90 11.78 -1.65 -11.02
C LEU A 90 12.81 -0.59 -11.41
N ASP A 91 13.18 -0.51 -12.70
CA ASP A 91 14.12 0.51 -13.20
C ASP A 91 13.52 1.91 -13.14
N ILE A 92 12.20 2.04 -13.39
CA ILE A 92 11.46 3.31 -13.29
C ILE A 92 11.36 3.78 -11.84
N LEU A 93 10.99 2.88 -10.92
CA LEU A 93 10.79 3.20 -9.51
C LEU A 93 12.11 3.43 -8.77
N GLY A 94 13.18 2.76 -9.18
CA GLY A 94 14.50 2.91 -8.57
C GLY A 94 14.47 2.66 -7.06
N ASP A 95 14.82 3.69 -6.29
CA ASP A 95 14.87 3.65 -4.83
C ASP A 95 13.50 3.88 -4.17
N GLU A 96 12.48 4.34 -4.91
CA GLU A 96 11.11 4.47 -4.39
C GLU A 96 10.46 3.09 -4.16
N HIS A 97 10.94 2.03 -4.83
CA HIS A 97 10.47 0.65 -4.59
C HIS A 97 11.13 0.04 -3.35
N VAL A 98 10.33 -0.15 -2.29
CA VAL A 98 10.82 -0.54 -0.96
C VAL A 98 10.82 -2.05 -0.71
N GLY A 99 10.40 -2.91 -1.65
CA GLY A 99 10.35 -4.36 -1.40
C GLY A 99 11.68 -4.94 -0.89
N TYR A 100 11.68 -5.50 0.33
CA TYR A 100 12.86 -5.92 1.10
C TYR A 100 13.95 -4.85 1.28
N ARG A 101 13.57 -3.58 1.34
CA ARG A 101 14.43 -2.42 1.52
C ARG A 101 13.81 -1.45 2.50
N ARG A 102 14.61 -0.46 2.91
CA ARG A 102 14.18 0.65 3.75
C ARG A 102 14.40 1.97 3.02
N MET A 103 13.46 2.88 3.19
CA MET A 103 13.57 4.27 2.79
C MET A 103 13.34 5.16 4.01
N ASP A 104 14.28 6.07 4.27
CA ASP A 104 14.26 6.95 5.43
C ASP A 104 13.69 8.33 5.06
N PHE A 105 12.83 8.87 5.93
CA PHE A 105 12.26 10.21 5.83
C PHE A 105 12.63 11.03 7.09
N PRO A 106 13.88 11.53 7.20
CA PRO A 106 14.36 12.18 8.42
C PRO A 106 13.54 13.39 8.88
N SER A 107 13.00 14.17 7.93
CA SER A 107 12.14 15.32 8.25
C SER A 107 10.80 14.92 8.90
N LEU A 108 10.37 13.67 8.71
CA LEU A 108 9.15 13.11 9.30
C LEU A 108 9.45 12.22 10.51
N LYS A 109 10.73 11.88 10.75
CA LYS A 109 11.16 10.86 11.71
C LYS A 109 10.50 9.50 11.49
N LEU A 110 10.43 9.11 10.21
CA LEU A 110 9.83 7.85 9.77
C LEU A 110 10.81 7.08 8.91
N SER A 111 10.76 5.75 8.99
CA SER A 111 11.39 4.85 8.03
C SER A 111 10.34 3.89 7.47
N VAL A 112 10.23 3.81 6.15
CA VAL A 112 9.35 2.84 5.48
C VAL A 112 10.17 1.60 5.15
N VAL A 113 9.77 0.45 5.66
CA VAL A 113 10.39 -0.86 5.38
C VAL A 113 9.42 -1.69 4.55
N GLY A 114 9.85 -2.14 3.38
CA GLY A 114 8.99 -2.94 2.50
C GLY A 114 8.98 -4.42 2.85
N GLY A 115 7.78 -5.00 2.83
CA GLY A 115 7.55 -6.44 2.92
C GLY A 115 7.93 -7.19 1.64
N ARG A 116 7.33 -8.37 1.47
CA ARG A 116 7.50 -9.18 0.25
C ARG A 116 6.80 -8.51 -0.95
N PRO A 117 7.54 -8.15 -2.02
CA PRO A 117 6.92 -7.73 -3.27
C PRO A 117 6.30 -8.93 -3.99
N PHE A 118 5.31 -8.65 -4.83
CA PHE A 118 4.59 -9.65 -5.63
C PHE A 118 3.83 -10.68 -4.80
N SER A 119 3.56 -10.40 -3.52
CA SER A 119 2.78 -11.33 -2.71
C SER A 119 1.40 -11.54 -3.33
N ARG A 120 0.82 -12.74 -3.16
CA ARG A 120 -0.57 -13.03 -3.52
C ARG A 120 -1.37 -13.56 -2.33
N GLY A 121 -0.85 -13.33 -1.13
CA GLY A 121 -1.31 -13.98 0.09
C GLY A 121 -1.01 -15.46 0.21
N GLY A 122 -1.30 -15.96 1.40
CA GLY A 122 -1.17 -17.35 1.79
C GLY A 122 0.27 -17.82 2.06
N ASP A 123 0.37 -19.13 2.29
CA ASP A 123 1.57 -19.82 2.78
C ASP A 123 2.58 -20.20 1.68
N GLN A 124 2.37 -19.75 0.44
CA GLN A 124 3.24 -20.05 -0.69
C GLN A 124 3.84 -18.79 -1.33
N LEU A 125 5.13 -18.89 -1.67
CA LEU A 125 5.79 -17.84 -2.45
C LEU A 125 5.21 -17.78 -3.87
N PHE A 126 4.71 -16.61 -4.26
CA PHE A 126 4.42 -16.33 -5.67
C PHE A 126 5.69 -15.90 -6.40
N ARG A 127 5.86 -16.41 -7.62
CA ARG A 127 7.05 -16.15 -8.46
C ARG A 127 8.38 -16.47 -7.77
N GLU A 128 8.50 -17.65 -7.17
CA GLU A 128 9.74 -18.12 -6.52
C GLU A 128 11.02 -17.88 -7.32
N LYS A 129 11.00 -18.13 -8.63
CA LYS A 129 12.17 -17.89 -9.50
C LYS A 129 12.54 -16.41 -9.57
N LEU A 130 11.55 -15.52 -9.72
CA LEU A 130 11.75 -14.07 -9.70
C LEU A 130 12.31 -13.63 -8.34
N LEU A 131 11.69 -14.06 -7.24
CA LEU A 131 12.13 -13.74 -5.88
C LEU A 131 13.57 -14.20 -5.61
N LYS A 132 13.90 -15.43 -6.01
CA LYS A 132 15.25 -15.98 -5.92
C LYS A 132 16.25 -15.18 -6.74
N GLN A 133 15.94 -14.90 -7.99
CA GLN A 133 16.87 -14.23 -8.92
C GLN A 133 17.12 -12.77 -8.54
N ARG A 134 16.09 -12.06 -8.09
CA ARG A 134 16.16 -10.62 -7.79
C ARG A 134 16.57 -10.33 -6.36
N TYR A 135 16.04 -11.09 -5.40
CA TYR A 135 16.16 -10.79 -3.97
C TYR A 135 16.88 -11.88 -3.18
N GLY A 136 17.24 -13.01 -3.80
CA GLY A 136 17.87 -14.14 -3.11
C GLY A 136 16.93 -14.89 -2.14
N VAL A 137 15.62 -14.64 -2.22
CA VAL A 137 14.61 -15.26 -1.34
C VAL A 137 14.21 -16.62 -1.90
N LEU A 138 14.38 -17.67 -1.09
CA LEU A 138 14.13 -19.07 -1.47
C LEU A 138 12.88 -19.66 -0.81
N ASP A 139 12.50 -19.14 0.36
CA ASP A 139 11.40 -19.62 1.18
C ASP A 139 10.86 -18.49 2.08
N MET A 140 9.80 -18.79 2.85
CA MET A 140 9.17 -17.83 3.78
C MET A 140 10.12 -17.31 4.85
N ASN A 141 10.99 -18.17 5.40
CA ASN A 141 11.94 -17.75 6.43
C ASN A 141 12.98 -16.77 5.88
N ALA A 142 13.48 -17.03 4.66
CA ALA A 142 14.39 -16.13 3.96
C ALA A 142 13.71 -14.79 3.62
N SER A 143 12.41 -14.81 3.32
CA SER A 143 11.60 -13.62 3.14
C SER A 143 11.48 -12.80 4.42
N ALA A 144 11.03 -13.42 5.52
CA ALA A 144 10.92 -12.78 6.83
C ALA A 144 12.26 -12.17 7.27
N GLY A 145 13.36 -12.93 7.13
CA GLY A 145 14.69 -12.44 7.43
C GLY A 145 15.14 -11.27 6.53
N SER A 146 14.64 -11.17 5.29
CA SER A 146 14.92 -10.03 4.42
C SER A 146 14.18 -8.77 4.88
N ILE A 147 12.95 -8.90 5.36
CA ILE A 147 12.18 -7.80 5.98
C ILE A 147 12.90 -7.32 7.24
N CYS A 148 13.28 -8.24 8.14
CA CYS A 148 14.02 -7.91 9.35
C CYS A 148 15.34 -7.18 9.03
N ARG A 149 16.13 -7.70 8.08
CA ARG A 149 17.38 -7.05 7.65
C ARG A 149 17.17 -5.66 7.09
N ALA A 150 16.09 -5.41 6.36
CA ALA A 150 15.78 -4.09 5.83
C ALA A 150 15.51 -3.08 6.95
N ALA A 151 14.86 -3.51 8.04
CA ALA A 151 14.60 -2.65 9.20
C ALA A 151 15.86 -2.31 10.01
N LEU A 152 16.91 -3.15 9.95
CA LEU A 152 18.15 -2.93 10.72
C LEU A 152 18.85 -1.63 10.30
N GLY A 153 19.32 -0.88 11.30
CA GLY A 153 19.98 0.41 11.10
C GLY A 153 19.01 1.57 10.85
N THR A 154 17.72 1.39 11.13
CA THR A 154 16.76 2.49 11.22
C THR A 154 17.27 3.50 12.25
N PRO A 155 17.22 4.82 11.96
CA PRO A 155 17.64 5.83 12.93
C PRO A 155 16.88 5.71 14.27
N GLU A 156 17.56 5.94 15.39
CA GLU A 156 17.01 5.72 16.73
C GLU A 156 15.77 6.58 17.03
N ASP A 157 15.65 7.75 16.41
CA ASP A 157 14.52 8.66 16.61
C ASP A 157 13.39 8.47 15.59
N HIS A 158 13.48 7.45 14.72
CA HIS A 158 12.44 7.11 13.76
C HIS A 158 11.48 6.05 14.31
N VAL A 159 10.21 6.13 13.89
CA VAL A 159 9.31 4.96 13.92
C VAL A 159 9.33 4.27 12.55
N VAL A 160 9.11 2.96 12.55
CA VAL A 160 9.10 2.11 11.36
C VAL A 160 7.67 1.90 10.88
N LEU A 161 7.42 2.22 9.61
CA LEU A 161 6.17 1.86 8.94
C LEU A 161 6.46 0.68 8.01
N ILE A 162 5.68 -0.39 8.11
CA ILE A 162 5.80 -1.50 7.17
C ILE A 162 4.88 -1.25 5.99
N LEU A 163 5.40 -1.37 4.76
CA LEU A 163 4.62 -1.33 3.53
C LEU A 163 4.70 -2.68 2.82
N ALA A 164 3.59 -3.39 2.73
CA ALA A 164 3.49 -4.67 2.06
C ALA A 164 2.40 -4.62 0.98
N HIS A 165 2.37 -5.63 0.10
CA HIS A 165 1.22 -5.77 -0.79
C HIS A 165 0.06 -6.49 -0.10
N ASN A 166 0.33 -7.54 0.68
CA ASN A 166 -0.67 -8.24 1.49
C ASN A 166 -0.34 -8.13 2.98
N GLY A 167 -1.37 -8.24 3.84
CA GLY A 167 -1.21 -8.16 5.29
C GLY A 167 -0.69 -9.45 5.91
N PRO A 168 -0.29 -9.46 7.19
CA PRO A 168 0.24 -10.65 7.85
C PRO A 168 -0.84 -11.70 8.13
N THR A 169 -0.43 -12.97 8.19
CA THR A 169 -1.28 -14.03 8.74
C THR A 169 -1.64 -13.75 10.20
N GLY A 170 -2.80 -14.22 10.64
CA GLY A 170 -3.36 -14.04 11.99
C GLY A 170 -4.53 -13.06 12.04
N LEU A 171 -4.84 -12.41 10.91
CA LEU A 171 -5.86 -11.36 10.79
C LEU A 171 -6.99 -11.71 9.81
N GLY A 172 -7.20 -12.99 9.49
CA GLY A 172 -8.14 -13.44 8.46
C GLY A 172 -9.09 -14.55 8.88
N SER A 173 -9.59 -14.57 10.12
CA SER A 173 -10.40 -15.67 10.64
C SER A 173 -11.76 -15.84 9.93
N GLN A 174 -12.38 -14.74 9.53
CA GLN A 174 -13.63 -14.64 8.77
C GLN A 174 -13.39 -13.96 7.42
N ALA A 175 -14.31 -14.12 6.47
CA ALA A 175 -14.18 -13.56 5.12
C ALA A 175 -14.04 -12.03 5.11
N GLU A 176 -14.77 -11.35 6.00
CA GLU A 176 -14.76 -9.90 6.17
C GLU A 176 -13.58 -9.37 7.01
N ASP A 177 -12.76 -10.25 7.58
CA ASP A 177 -11.57 -9.81 8.30
C ASP A 177 -10.53 -9.25 7.32
N ILE A 178 -9.62 -8.40 7.81
CA ILE A 178 -8.70 -7.62 6.98
C ILE A 178 -7.80 -8.48 6.08
N CYS A 179 -7.50 -9.72 6.48
CA CYS A 179 -6.75 -10.72 5.68
C CYS A 179 -7.57 -12.00 5.38
N GLY A 180 -8.91 -11.94 5.48
CA GLY A 180 -9.81 -13.08 5.31
C GLY A 180 -10.09 -13.49 3.86
N LYS A 181 -10.03 -14.77 3.56
CA LYS A 181 -10.39 -15.31 2.24
C LYS A 181 -11.91 -15.33 2.02
N ASP A 182 -12.39 -14.77 0.92
CA ASP A 182 -13.81 -14.59 0.60
C ASP A 182 -14.26 -15.24 -0.74
N TRP A 183 -13.32 -15.69 -1.56
CA TRP A 183 -13.55 -16.42 -2.82
C TRP A 183 -13.63 -17.95 -2.67
N SER A 184 -13.71 -18.46 -1.44
CA SER A 184 -13.85 -19.90 -1.16
C SER A 184 -14.79 -20.14 0.02
N VAL A 185 -15.59 -21.22 -0.07
CA VAL A 185 -16.53 -21.63 0.99
C VAL A 185 -15.81 -21.93 2.31
N GLU A 186 -14.58 -22.48 2.23
CA GLU A 186 -13.78 -22.79 3.42
C GLU A 186 -13.27 -21.53 4.13
N GLY A 187 -13.24 -20.38 3.43
CA GLY A 187 -12.71 -19.12 3.96
C GLY A 187 -11.28 -19.27 4.46
N GLY A 188 -11.01 -18.64 5.60
CA GLY A 188 -9.75 -18.76 6.34
C GLY A 188 -8.75 -17.64 6.08
N ASP A 189 -7.65 -17.71 6.80
CA ASP A 189 -6.62 -16.69 6.77
C ASP A 189 -5.81 -16.76 5.48
N TYR A 190 -5.68 -15.61 4.82
CA TYR A 190 -4.93 -15.47 3.58
C TYR A 190 -3.83 -14.41 3.68
N GLY A 191 -3.45 -14.04 4.89
CA GLY A 191 -2.29 -13.19 5.15
C GLY A 191 -0.97 -13.88 4.83
N ASP A 192 0.10 -13.09 4.87
CA ASP A 192 1.48 -13.47 4.61
C ASP A 192 2.18 -13.97 5.90
N PRO A 193 2.57 -15.26 5.99
CA PRO A 193 3.21 -15.79 7.21
C PRO A 193 4.62 -15.25 7.45
N ASP A 194 5.34 -14.89 6.39
CA ASP A 194 6.65 -14.27 6.47
C ASP A 194 6.60 -12.85 7.04
N LEU A 195 5.51 -12.12 6.79
CA LEU A 195 5.29 -10.80 7.38
C LEU A 195 4.93 -10.91 8.87
N GLU A 196 4.06 -11.85 9.26
CA GLU A 196 3.80 -12.17 10.68
C GLU A 196 5.10 -12.50 11.41
N GLN A 197 5.89 -13.40 10.81
CA GLN A 197 7.15 -13.85 11.39
C GLN A 197 8.15 -12.69 11.54
N ALA A 198 8.25 -11.81 10.54
CA ALA A 198 9.13 -10.65 10.59
C ALA A 198 8.72 -9.66 11.70
N LEU A 199 7.42 -9.35 11.80
CA LEU A 199 6.89 -8.47 12.85
C LEU A 199 7.18 -9.04 14.25
N ARG A 200 6.95 -10.34 14.46
CA ARG A 200 7.29 -11.02 15.72
C ARG A 200 8.79 -10.93 16.02
N GLN A 201 9.65 -11.24 15.03
CA GLN A 201 11.11 -11.18 15.21
C GLN A 201 11.60 -9.76 15.54
N LEU A 202 11.08 -8.74 14.85
CA LEU A 202 11.44 -7.36 15.13
C LEU A 202 11.08 -6.96 16.55
N LYS A 203 9.87 -7.33 17.00
CA LYS A 203 9.43 -7.11 18.39
C LYS A 203 10.32 -7.82 19.41
N GLU A 204 10.71 -9.05 19.13
CA GLU A 204 11.47 -9.89 20.08
C GLU A 204 12.98 -9.55 20.14
N THR A 205 13.52 -8.95 19.08
CA THR A 205 14.98 -8.82 18.91
C THR A 205 15.49 -7.39 18.77
N THR A 206 14.59 -6.39 18.73
CA THR A 206 14.95 -4.98 18.53
C THR A 206 14.09 -4.06 19.41
N GLU A 207 14.54 -2.82 19.60
CA GLU A 207 13.77 -1.75 20.23
C GLU A 207 13.01 -0.89 19.20
N LEU A 208 12.88 -1.36 17.95
CA LEU A 208 12.22 -0.60 16.89
C LEU A 208 10.72 -0.50 17.17
N SER A 209 10.19 0.72 17.13
CA SER A 209 8.76 0.96 17.19
C SER A 209 8.15 0.78 15.80
N VAL A 210 7.20 -0.15 15.68
CA VAL A 210 6.46 -0.42 14.43
C VAL A 210 4.98 -0.09 14.62
N PRO A 211 4.56 1.18 14.64
CA PRO A 211 3.17 1.55 14.95
C PRO A 211 2.18 1.28 13.82
N LEU A 212 2.66 1.07 12.58
CA LEU A 212 1.81 0.97 11.40
C LEU A 212 2.30 -0.11 10.43
N VAL A 213 1.36 -0.92 9.97
CA VAL A 213 1.55 -1.86 8.86
C VAL A 213 0.49 -1.54 7.79
N VAL A 214 0.95 -1.08 6.64
CA VAL A 214 0.11 -0.72 5.49
C VAL A 214 0.21 -1.80 4.42
N PHE A 215 -0.94 -2.24 3.91
CA PHE A 215 -1.00 -3.20 2.81
C PHE A 215 -2.26 -3.02 1.96
N GLY A 216 -2.39 -3.86 0.94
CA GLY A 216 -3.51 -3.90 0.01
C GLY A 216 -3.98 -5.35 -0.23
N HIS A 217 -4.11 -5.75 -1.49
CA HIS A 217 -4.45 -7.10 -2.00
C HIS A 217 -5.89 -7.56 -1.69
N MET A 218 -6.26 -7.51 -0.41
CA MET A 218 -7.54 -8.00 0.07
C MET A 218 -8.58 -6.91 -0.09
N HIS A 219 -9.24 -6.83 -1.25
CA HIS A 219 -10.12 -5.72 -1.62
C HIS A 219 -11.24 -5.46 -0.59
N LYS A 220 -11.65 -4.18 -0.48
CA LYS A 220 -12.73 -3.71 0.40
C LYS A 220 -14.04 -4.45 0.13
N GLU A 221 -14.51 -4.46 -1.12
CA GLU A 221 -15.73 -5.18 -1.48
C GLU A 221 -15.44 -6.68 -1.56
N LEU A 222 -16.23 -7.48 -0.85
CA LEU A 222 -16.07 -8.93 -0.82
C LEU A 222 -16.54 -9.57 -2.13
N GLU A 223 -15.86 -10.65 -2.54
CA GLU A 223 -16.13 -11.40 -3.76
C GLU A 223 -17.62 -11.77 -3.89
N GLY A 224 -18.23 -11.35 -5.00
CA GLY A 224 -19.64 -11.56 -5.29
C GLY A 224 -20.60 -10.61 -4.56
N GLY A 225 -20.13 -9.44 -4.11
CA GLY A 225 -20.95 -8.39 -3.50
C GLY A 225 -21.47 -8.75 -2.12
N LYS A 226 -20.70 -9.54 -1.35
CA LYS A 226 -21.11 -10.09 -0.04
C LYS A 226 -20.97 -9.10 1.13
N GLY A 227 -20.72 -7.82 0.83
CA GLY A 227 -20.49 -6.77 1.83
C GLY A 227 -19.06 -6.26 1.78
N ASN A 228 -18.63 -5.63 2.87
CA ASN A 228 -17.32 -4.97 2.96
C ASN A 228 -16.43 -5.60 4.03
N ARG A 229 -15.15 -5.66 3.71
CA ARG A 229 -14.04 -6.04 4.58
C ARG A 229 -13.72 -4.95 5.60
N LYS A 230 -13.28 -5.35 6.80
CA LYS A 230 -12.64 -4.45 7.76
C LYS A 230 -11.31 -3.96 7.17
N LEU A 231 -11.14 -2.64 7.07
CA LEU A 231 -9.92 -2.05 6.51
C LEU A 231 -8.89 -1.63 7.56
N VAL A 232 -9.29 -1.59 8.84
CA VAL A 232 -8.37 -1.27 9.94
C VAL A 232 -8.58 -2.23 11.09
N VAL A 233 -7.47 -2.71 11.66
CA VAL A 233 -7.42 -3.51 12.88
C VAL A 233 -6.30 -2.97 13.75
N GLN A 234 -6.56 -2.77 15.04
CA GLN A 234 -5.52 -2.48 16.01
C GLN A 234 -5.23 -3.75 16.81
N ASP A 235 -3.95 -4.09 16.92
CA ASP A 235 -3.47 -5.11 17.84
C ASP A 235 -3.29 -4.49 19.23
N SER A 236 -4.06 -4.99 20.19
CA SER A 236 -4.06 -4.51 21.57
C SER A 236 -2.75 -4.81 22.31
N ASP A 237 -2.00 -5.82 21.88
CA ASP A 237 -0.81 -6.27 22.61
C ASP A 237 0.45 -5.53 22.14
N ASN A 238 0.45 -5.07 20.88
CA ASN A 238 1.61 -4.46 20.23
C ASN A 238 1.40 -2.98 19.85
N GLU A 239 0.19 -2.45 20.07
CA GLU A 239 -0.24 -1.12 19.62
C GLU A 239 -0.06 -0.86 18.12
N ILE A 240 0.10 -1.93 17.31
CA ILE A 240 0.23 -1.84 15.84
C ILE A 240 -1.16 -1.59 15.26
N VAL A 241 -1.26 -0.59 14.39
CA VAL A 241 -2.43 -0.39 13.54
C VAL A 241 -2.13 -1.00 12.17
N TYR A 242 -2.96 -1.97 11.78
CA TYR A 242 -2.96 -2.58 10.45
C TYR A 242 -3.96 -1.84 9.58
N VAL A 243 -3.52 -1.34 8.43
CA VAL A 243 -4.35 -0.57 7.49
C VAL A 243 -4.27 -1.21 6.11
N ASN A 244 -5.43 -1.63 5.61
CA ASN A 244 -5.61 -2.12 4.25
C ASN A 244 -6.20 -1.00 3.37
N GLY A 245 -5.42 -0.58 2.37
CA GLY A 245 -5.77 0.50 1.43
C GLY A 245 -6.45 0.04 0.13
N ALA A 246 -6.79 -1.24 -0.01
CA ALA A 246 -7.30 -1.84 -1.25
C ALA A 246 -8.78 -1.52 -1.53
N ILE A 247 -9.07 -0.30 -1.98
CA ILE A 247 -10.41 0.09 -2.46
C ILE A 247 -10.44 -0.05 -3.98
N VAL A 248 -11.21 -1.01 -4.50
CA VAL A 248 -11.27 -1.29 -5.95
C VAL A 248 -12.73 -1.41 -6.41
N PRO A 249 -13.18 -0.61 -7.39
CA PRO A 249 -12.45 0.50 -8.01
C PRO A 249 -12.31 1.69 -7.05
N ARG A 250 -11.13 2.33 -7.01
CA ARG A 250 -10.95 3.59 -6.26
C ARG A 250 -11.35 4.85 -7.02
N VAL A 251 -11.59 4.76 -8.33
CA VAL A 251 -12.03 5.89 -9.16
C VAL A 251 -13.42 5.58 -9.70
N ILE A 252 -14.35 6.48 -9.44
CA ILE A 252 -15.73 6.42 -9.92
C ILE A 252 -15.97 7.62 -10.82
N GLU A 253 -16.45 7.40 -12.05
CA GLU A 253 -16.88 8.49 -12.93
C GLU A 253 -18.20 9.10 -12.45
N THR A 254 -18.33 10.41 -12.58
CA THR A 254 -19.53 11.17 -12.23
C THR A 254 -20.00 11.99 -13.42
N ASN A 255 -21.30 12.09 -13.61
CA ASN A 255 -21.91 12.86 -14.69
C ASN A 255 -22.07 14.36 -14.34
N GLU A 256 -21.36 14.87 -13.34
CA GLU A 256 -21.49 16.28 -12.94
C GLU A 256 -20.77 17.20 -13.93
N THR A 257 -21.49 18.23 -14.39
CA THR A 257 -20.96 19.27 -15.28
C THR A 257 -20.69 20.54 -14.47
N PRO A 258 -19.50 21.16 -14.55
CA PRO A 258 -19.25 22.42 -13.85
C PRO A 258 -20.16 23.53 -14.41
N VAL A 259 -20.68 24.41 -13.55
CA VAL A 259 -21.45 25.58 -13.98
C VAL A 259 -20.52 26.53 -14.74
N GLY A 260 -20.74 26.66 -16.06
CA GLY A 260 -19.94 27.51 -16.95
C GLY A 260 -18.83 26.80 -17.74
N ALA A 261 -18.73 25.47 -17.67
CA ALA A 261 -17.80 24.68 -18.47
C ALA A 261 -18.28 24.51 -19.92
N ALA A 262 -17.34 24.40 -20.85
CA ALA A 262 -17.62 23.98 -22.22
C ALA A 262 -18.13 22.51 -22.23
N GLU A 263 -18.94 22.11 -23.21
CA GLU A 263 -19.48 20.72 -23.31
C GLU A 263 -18.40 19.62 -23.30
N SER A 264 -17.15 19.97 -23.65
CA SER A 264 -15.97 19.10 -23.59
C SER A 264 -15.37 18.90 -22.19
N GLU A 265 -15.86 19.61 -21.17
CA GLU A 265 -15.49 19.49 -19.75
C GLU A 265 -16.65 18.89 -18.93
N SER A 266 -17.46 18.04 -19.56
CA SER A 266 -18.50 17.27 -18.88
C SER A 266 -17.90 16.03 -18.23
N GLY A 267 -18.19 15.84 -16.95
CA GLY A 267 -17.75 14.70 -16.17
C GLY A 267 -16.67 15.06 -15.15
N GLY A 268 -16.80 14.49 -13.95
CA GLY A 268 -15.77 14.53 -12.91
C GLY A 268 -15.51 13.13 -12.39
N THR A 269 -14.49 12.96 -11.56
CA THR A 269 -14.23 11.68 -10.89
C THR A 269 -14.32 11.82 -9.39
N VAL A 270 -14.66 10.73 -8.70
CA VAL A 270 -14.60 10.61 -7.25
C VAL A 270 -13.57 9.54 -6.92
N ARG A 271 -12.59 9.90 -6.08
CA ARG A 271 -11.34 9.16 -5.90
C ARG A 271 -11.11 8.82 -4.44
N ALA A 272 -10.94 7.55 -4.12
CA ALA A 272 -10.69 7.08 -2.77
C ALA A 272 -9.21 7.19 -2.37
N PHE A 273 -8.98 7.60 -1.13
CA PHE A 273 -7.70 7.60 -0.43
C PHE A 273 -7.91 7.14 1.00
N THR A 274 -6.95 6.41 1.57
CA THR A 274 -6.91 6.19 3.02
C THR A 274 -5.88 7.11 3.64
N LEU A 275 -6.29 7.96 4.57
CA LEU A 275 -5.42 8.89 5.28
C LEU A 275 -5.06 8.33 6.65
N VAL A 276 -3.79 8.44 7.04
CA VAL A 276 -3.30 8.10 8.37
C VAL A 276 -2.67 9.33 8.99
N GLU A 277 -3.07 9.68 10.20
CA GLU A 277 -2.48 10.74 11.01
C GLU A 277 -1.64 10.15 12.13
N ILE A 278 -0.37 10.53 12.16
CA ILE A 278 0.63 10.10 13.14
C ILE A 278 1.03 11.32 13.96
N LEU A 279 0.87 11.25 15.28
CA LEU A 279 1.30 12.28 16.21
C LEU A 279 2.36 11.70 17.14
N ASP A 280 3.55 12.28 17.13
CA ASP A 280 4.68 11.87 17.97
C ASP A 280 4.95 10.35 17.89
N GLY A 281 4.90 9.81 16.67
CA GLY A 281 5.13 8.39 16.39
C GLY A 281 3.95 7.45 16.65
N LYS A 282 2.81 7.95 17.16
CA LYS A 282 1.61 7.15 17.42
C LYS A 282 0.52 7.41 16.39
N ILE A 283 -0.20 6.36 15.99
CA ILE A 283 -1.33 6.49 15.06
C ILE A 283 -2.51 7.09 15.83
N LYS A 284 -2.98 8.25 15.37
CA LYS A 284 -4.11 8.96 15.99
C LYS A 284 -5.41 8.81 15.22
N LYS A 285 -5.33 8.72 13.89
CA LYS A 285 -6.54 8.63 13.07
C LYS A 285 -6.28 7.89 11.77
N VAL A 286 -7.26 7.09 11.34
CA VAL A 286 -7.34 6.54 9.99
C VAL A 286 -8.70 6.90 9.39
N VAL A 287 -8.69 7.51 8.20
CA VAL A 287 -9.90 7.98 7.51
C VAL A 287 -9.89 7.47 6.07
N GLU A 288 -11.01 6.91 5.63
CA GLU A 288 -11.29 6.75 4.21
C GLU A 288 -11.89 8.08 3.70
N SER A 289 -11.26 8.68 2.70
CA SER A 289 -11.66 9.97 2.12
C SER A 289 -11.92 9.83 0.63
N TRP A 290 -13.09 10.28 0.19
CA TRP A 290 -13.47 10.35 -1.21
C TRP A 290 -13.38 11.79 -1.70
N VAL A 291 -12.50 12.03 -2.67
CA VAL A 291 -12.27 13.36 -3.23
C VAL A 291 -12.86 13.43 -4.62
N GLN A 292 -13.80 14.34 -4.82
CA GLN A 292 -14.27 14.69 -6.15
C GLN A 292 -13.29 15.63 -6.83
N VAL A 293 -12.91 15.30 -8.07
CA VAL A 293 -12.10 16.13 -8.95
C VAL A 293 -12.94 16.51 -10.16
N LEU A 294 -13.07 17.81 -10.40
CA LEU A 294 -13.85 18.37 -11.49
C LEU A 294 -13.07 19.53 -12.14
N GLY A 295 -12.49 19.28 -13.31
CA GLY A 295 -11.59 20.21 -13.98
C GLY A 295 -10.37 20.55 -13.10
N SER A 296 -10.29 21.79 -12.64
CA SER A 296 -9.22 22.26 -11.73
C SER A 296 -9.60 22.22 -10.24
N MET A 297 -10.86 21.91 -9.91
CA MET A 297 -11.34 21.88 -8.54
C MET A 297 -11.22 20.48 -7.95
N ALA A 298 -10.84 20.40 -6.68
CA ALA A 298 -10.93 19.20 -5.87
C ALA A 298 -11.69 19.53 -4.56
N LYS A 299 -12.61 18.65 -4.15
CA LYS A 299 -13.29 18.74 -2.84
C LYS A 299 -13.50 17.36 -2.24
N ILE A 300 -13.43 17.27 -0.92
CA ILE A 300 -13.84 16.07 -0.19
C ILE A 300 -15.36 15.98 -0.25
N VAL A 301 -15.89 14.83 -0.66
CA VAL A 301 -17.34 14.57 -0.78
C VAL A 301 -17.86 13.55 0.21
N ASP A 302 -16.99 12.69 0.73
CA ASP A 302 -17.31 11.75 1.79
C ASP A 302 -16.06 11.44 2.63
N GLU A 303 -16.24 11.27 3.93
CA GLU A 303 -15.19 10.85 4.86
C GLU A 303 -15.75 9.90 5.91
N GLN A 304 -15.12 8.74 6.03
CA GLN A 304 -15.42 7.74 7.04
C GLN A 304 -14.21 7.55 7.95
N THR A 305 -14.37 7.87 9.23
CA THR A 305 -13.34 7.54 10.23
C THR A 305 -13.38 6.03 10.48
N LEU A 306 -12.26 5.36 10.19
CA LEU A 306 -12.08 3.91 10.36
C LEU A 306 -11.42 3.57 11.69
N PHE A 307 -10.60 4.50 12.21
CA PHE A 307 -9.93 4.39 13.50
C PHE A 307 -9.68 5.81 14.05
N GLU A 308 -9.85 5.97 15.36
CA GLU A 308 -9.51 7.19 16.08
C GLU A 308 -9.05 6.81 17.49
N ASP A 309 -7.84 7.24 17.84
CA ASP A 309 -7.32 7.08 19.19
C ASP A 309 -7.93 8.17 20.09
N VAL A 310 -8.75 7.74 21.06
CA VAL A 310 -9.47 8.64 21.99
C VAL A 310 -8.60 8.99 23.21
N THR A 311 -7.33 8.57 23.23
CA THR A 311 -6.40 8.78 24.34
C THR A 311 -5.39 9.92 24.14
#